data_AF-A0A4R6RGL3-F1
#
_entry.id   AF-A0A4R6RGL3-F1
#
_cell.length_a   1.000
_cell.length_b   1.000
_cell.length_c   1.000
_cell.angle_alpha   90.00
_cell.angle_beta   90.00
_cell.angle_gamma   90.00
#
_symmetry.space_group_name_H-M   'P 1'
#
loop_
_entity.id
_entity.type
_entity.pdbx_description
1 polymer ?
#
loop_
_entity_poly.entity_id
_entity_poly.type
_entity_poly.pdbx_seq_one_letter_code
_entity_poly.pdbx_strand_id
1 'polypeptide(L)'
;MRLLALALLLAGTAAAAAAPLGDAEIRAELVGRDIEWWENGGWHAGSLVLAPDGRAEITVDTPAPSADVGHWTVSGGRICTVWDSVRAGAEKCYSLERGGAGDFVTSGGNVFRVRAAGV
;
A
#
# COMPACT_ATOMS: atom_id res chain seq x y z
N MET A 1 -61.52 -2.71 -7.53
CA MET A 1 -61.11 -1.40 -7.00
C MET A 1 -59.64 -1.49 -6.59
N ARG A 2 -58.77 -0.81 -7.34
CA ARG A 2 -57.36 -0.43 -7.06
C ARG A 2 -56.46 -1.39 -6.25
N LEU A 3 -55.63 -2.18 -6.95
CA LEU A 3 -54.32 -2.58 -6.45
C LEU A 3 -53.40 -1.35 -6.45
N LEU A 4 -52.98 -0.88 -5.28
CA LEU A 4 -51.83 0.04 -5.16
C LEU A 4 -50.56 -0.80 -5.24
N ALA A 5 -49.87 -0.74 -6.38
CA ALA A 5 -48.51 -1.24 -6.51
C ALA A 5 -47.56 -0.17 -5.94
N LEU A 6 -47.00 -0.44 -4.76
CA LEU A 6 -45.94 0.37 -4.15
C LEU A 6 -44.60 -0.08 -4.76
N ALA A 7 -44.10 0.67 -5.75
CA ALA A 7 -42.79 0.42 -6.33
C ALA A 7 -41.70 0.85 -5.34
N LEU A 8 -41.09 -0.11 -4.65
CA LEU A 8 -39.86 0.10 -3.90
C LEU A 8 -38.71 0.39 -4.88
N LEU A 9 -38.31 1.64 -4.96
CA LEU A 9 -37.04 2.05 -5.55
C LEU A 9 -35.91 1.55 -4.64
N LEU A 10 -35.35 0.38 -4.94
CA LEU A 10 -34.06 -0.03 -4.39
C LEU A 10 -32.98 0.87 -5.01
N ALA A 11 -32.65 1.95 -4.32
CA ALA A 11 -31.41 2.69 -4.55
C ALA A 11 -30.24 1.78 -4.14
N GLY A 12 -29.66 1.09 -5.12
CA GLY A 12 -28.41 0.36 -4.92
C GLY A 12 -27.30 1.35 -4.59
N THR A 13 -26.88 1.41 -3.33
CA THR A 13 -25.60 2.05 -2.97
C THR A 13 -24.50 1.18 -3.54
N ALA A 14 -24.01 1.53 -4.73
CA ALA A 14 -22.76 1.00 -5.24
C ALA A 14 -21.68 1.32 -4.21
N ALA A 15 -21.23 0.31 -3.48
CA ALA A 15 -20.02 0.42 -2.68
C ALA A 15 -18.90 0.78 -3.66
N ALA A 16 -18.39 2.01 -3.56
CA ALA A 16 -17.22 2.42 -4.31
C ALA A 16 -16.05 1.57 -3.83
N ALA A 17 -15.75 0.48 -4.54
CA ALA A 17 -14.51 -0.25 -4.36
C ALA A 17 -13.38 0.75 -4.62
N ALA A 18 -12.46 0.91 -3.66
CA ALA A 18 -11.32 1.79 -3.81
C ALA A 18 -10.51 1.32 -5.03
N ALA A 19 -10.35 2.19 -6.03
CA ALA A 19 -9.59 1.84 -7.22
C ALA A 19 -8.08 1.76 -6.89
N PRO A 20 -7.32 0.87 -7.55
CA PRO A 20 -5.87 0.87 -7.45
C PRO A 20 -5.26 2.20 -7.91
N LEU A 21 -4.19 2.61 -7.23
CA LEU A 21 -3.40 3.79 -7.57
C LEU A 21 -2.64 3.61 -8.89
N GLY A 22 -2.57 4.68 -9.67
CA GLY A 22 -1.72 4.75 -10.86
C GLY A 22 -0.25 5.09 -10.54
N ASP A 23 0.63 4.94 -11.54
CA ASP A 23 2.07 5.16 -11.39
C ASP A 23 2.43 6.54 -10.83
N ALA A 24 1.75 7.59 -11.30
CA ALA A 24 1.99 8.97 -10.87
C ALA A 24 1.57 9.18 -9.40
N GLU A 25 0.45 8.58 -8.98
CA GLU A 25 -0.04 8.68 -7.60
C GLU A 25 0.90 7.93 -6.64
N ILE A 26 1.32 6.71 -6.99
CA ILE A 26 2.28 5.96 -6.19
C ILE A 26 3.56 6.78 -5.95
N ARG A 27 4.08 7.41 -7.02
CA ARG A 27 5.29 8.24 -6.90
C ARG A 27 5.06 9.46 -6.02
N ALA A 28 3.95 10.17 -6.20
CA ALA A 28 3.65 11.38 -5.43
C ALA A 28 3.44 11.11 -3.94
N GLU A 29 2.83 9.97 -3.61
CA GLU A 29 2.43 9.64 -2.24
C GLU A 29 3.54 8.97 -1.43
N LEU A 30 4.38 8.14 -2.06
CA LEU A 30 5.31 7.25 -1.34
C LEU A 30 6.80 7.58 -1.54
N VAL A 31 7.20 8.13 -2.69
CA VAL A 31 8.63 8.27 -3.01
C VAL A 31 9.27 9.42 -2.25
N GLY A 32 10.42 9.15 -1.64
CA GLY A 32 11.14 10.09 -0.77
C GLY A 32 10.47 10.35 0.57
N ARG A 33 9.56 9.47 1.00
CA ARG A 33 8.83 9.57 2.27
C ARG A 33 9.27 8.49 3.25
N ASP A 34 9.19 8.80 4.54
CA ASP A 34 9.31 7.80 5.60
C ASP A 34 7.98 7.07 5.75
N ILE A 35 7.97 5.77 5.51
CA ILE A 35 6.77 4.94 5.51
C ILE A 35 6.85 3.95 6.68
N GLU A 36 5.83 3.94 7.53
CA GLU A 36 5.56 2.80 8.40
C GLU A 36 4.85 1.72 7.60
N TRP A 37 5.22 0.47 7.81
CA TRP A 37 4.50 -0.66 7.22
C TRP A 37 4.19 -1.73 8.26
N TRP A 38 3.09 -2.45 8.05
CA TRP A 38 2.73 -3.62 8.84
C TRP A 38 1.91 -4.62 8.02
N GLU A 39 1.98 -5.89 8.37
CA GLU A 39 1.06 -6.89 7.85
C GLU A 39 -0.34 -6.67 8.42
N ASN A 40 -1.39 -6.90 7.64
CA ASN A 40 -2.76 -6.88 8.15
C ASN A 40 -2.93 -8.00 9.21
N GLY A 41 -3.00 -7.62 10.49
CA GLY A 41 -2.91 -8.52 11.65
C GLY A 41 -1.72 -8.24 12.58
N GLY A 42 -0.74 -7.45 12.14
CA GLY A 42 0.28 -6.82 12.99
C GLY A 42 1.45 -7.70 13.41
N TRP A 43 1.68 -8.86 12.77
CA TRP A 43 2.75 -9.76 13.16
C TRP A 43 4.14 -9.22 12.78
N HIS A 44 4.33 -8.81 11.52
CA HIS A 44 5.48 -8.01 11.12
C HIS A 44 5.12 -6.55 10.96
N ALA A 45 6.05 -5.68 11.35
CA ALA A 45 5.98 -4.25 11.12
C ALA A 45 7.39 -3.65 11.07
N GLY A 46 7.52 -2.48 10.47
CA GLY A 46 8.74 -1.71 10.48
C GLY A 46 8.65 -0.44 9.64
N SER A 47 9.78 -0.05 9.07
CA SER A 47 9.89 1.15 8.23
C SER A 47 10.32 0.82 6.80
N LEU A 48 9.95 1.68 5.86
CA LEU A 48 10.26 1.58 4.44
C LEU A 48 10.60 2.98 3.90
N VAL A 49 11.65 3.06 3.09
CA VAL A 49 11.97 4.26 2.29
C VAL A 49 12.15 3.85 0.84
N LEU A 50 11.50 4.58 -0.06
CA LEU A 50 11.64 4.46 -1.50
C LEU A 50 12.33 5.71 -2.02
N ALA A 51 13.66 5.67 -2.16
CA ALA A 51 14.44 6.84 -2.54
C ALA A 51 14.20 7.23 -4.02
N PRO A 52 14.21 8.52 -4.38
CA PRO A 52 13.96 8.98 -5.75
C PRO A 52 14.91 8.42 -6.82
N ASP A 53 16.10 7.96 -6.42
CA ASP A 53 17.12 7.36 -7.29
C ASP A 53 16.87 5.87 -7.59
N GLY A 54 15.80 5.28 -7.03
CA GLY A 54 15.46 3.87 -7.20
C GLY A 54 16.00 2.96 -6.11
N ARG A 55 16.77 3.46 -5.13
CA ARG A 55 17.17 2.68 -3.95
C ARG A 55 15.99 2.49 -3.00
N ALA A 56 15.90 1.32 -2.38
CA ALA A 56 14.91 1.02 -1.35
C ALA A 56 15.61 0.59 -0.04
N GLU A 57 15.01 0.93 1.09
CA GLU A 57 15.44 0.51 2.43
C GLU A 57 14.23 0.00 3.20
N ILE A 58 14.38 -1.11 3.92
CA ILE A 58 13.32 -1.66 4.76
C ILE A 58 13.88 -2.12 6.10
N THR A 59 13.12 -1.91 7.16
CA THR A 59 13.31 -2.57 8.46
C THR A 59 12.14 -3.48 8.76
N VAL A 60 12.43 -4.54 9.50
CA VAL A 60 11.45 -5.32 10.26
C VAL A 60 11.79 -5.06 11.72
N ASP A 61 10.95 -4.33 12.43
CA ASP A 61 11.16 -3.98 13.84
C ASP A 61 10.58 -5.07 14.76
N THR A 62 9.51 -5.74 14.33
CA THR A 62 8.87 -6.86 15.04
C THR A 62 8.65 -8.05 14.12
N PRO A 63 8.70 -9.30 14.64
CA PRO A 63 9.02 -9.65 16.03
C PRO A 63 10.53 -9.64 16.35
N ALA A 64 11.39 -9.60 15.33
CA ALA A 64 12.84 -9.59 15.49
C ALA A 64 13.45 -8.49 14.60
N PRO A 65 14.20 -7.54 15.18
CA PRO A 65 14.85 -6.46 14.43
C PRO A 65 15.76 -6.98 13.31
N SER A 66 15.51 -6.51 12.10
CA SER A 66 16.40 -6.71 10.94
C SER A 66 16.20 -5.58 9.94
N ALA A 67 17.15 -5.42 9.03
CA ALA A 67 17.09 -4.43 7.96
C ALA A 67 17.63 -5.01 6.66
N ASP A 68 17.16 -4.47 5.55
CA ASP A 68 17.62 -4.83 4.22
C ASP A 68 17.59 -3.62 3.29
N VAL A 69 18.36 -3.70 2.22
CA VAL A 69 18.41 -2.68 1.16
C VAL A 69 18.13 -3.34 -0.18
N GLY A 70 17.81 -2.51 -1.17
CA GLY A 70 17.52 -3.01 -2.50
C GLY A 70 17.15 -1.91 -3.47
N HIS A 71 16.29 -2.26 -4.42
CA HIS A 71 15.83 -1.35 -5.47
C HIS A 71 14.32 -1.44 -5.65
N TRP A 72 13.73 -0.35 -6.13
CA TRP A 72 12.33 -0.31 -6.46
C TRP A 72 12.09 0.29 -7.85
N THR A 73 10.98 -0.11 -8.45
CA THR A 73 10.43 0.51 -9.65
C THR A 73 8.92 0.66 -9.52
N VAL A 74 8.33 1.52 -10.34
CA VAL A 74 6.88 1.64 -10.50
C VAL A 74 6.53 1.51 -11.97
N SER A 75 5.62 0.58 -12.27
CA SER A 75 5.13 0.30 -13.61
C SER A 75 3.74 -0.33 -13.55
N GLY A 76 2.79 0.19 -14.32
CA GLY A 76 1.47 -0.40 -14.50
C GLY A 76 0.60 -0.38 -13.23
N GLY A 77 0.69 0.68 -12.43
CA GLY A 77 -0.01 0.86 -11.16
C GLY A 77 0.54 -0.01 -10.04
N ARG A 78 1.79 -0.47 -10.15
CA ARG A 78 2.41 -1.38 -9.19
C ARG A 78 3.77 -0.88 -8.76
N ILE A 79 4.05 -1.04 -7.47
CA ILE A 79 5.40 -0.94 -6.92
C ILE A 79 6.07 -2.31 -6.94
N CYS A 80 7.23 -2.42 -7.56
CA CYS A 80 8.06 -3.61 -7.58
C CYS A 80 9.29 -3.39 -6.72
N THR A 81 9.63 -4.34 -5.86
CA THR A 81 10.83 -4.28 -4.99
C THR A 81 11.66 -5.54 -5.14
N VAL A 82 12.97 -5.35 -5.24
CA VAL A 82 14.01 -6.37 -5.13
C VAL A 82 14.84 -6.01 -3.92
N TRP A 83 15.08 -6.98 -3.04
CA TRP A 83 15.89 -6.79 -1.83
C TRP A 83 17.11 -7.70 -1.87
N ASP A 84 18.22 -7.31 -1.25
CA ASP A 84 19.45 -8.08 -1.28
C ASP A 84 19.30 -9.44 -0.56
N SER A 85 18.55 -9.48 0.55
CA SER A 85 18.39 -10.69 1.39
C SER A 85 16.94 -11.19 1.46
N VAL A 86 15.98 -10.29 1.64
CA VAL A 86 14.56 -10.60 1.75
C VAL A 86 14.06 -11.19 0.43
N ARG A 87 13.34 -12.31 0.53
CA ARG A 87 12.90 -13.11 -0.63
C ARG A 87 14.06 -13.58 -1.52
N ALA A 88 15.29 -13.67 -1.00
CA ALA A 88 16.48 -14.14 -1.72
C ALA A 88 16.69 -13.43 -3.07
N GLY A 89 16.54 -12.10 -3.11
CA GLY A 89 16.70 -11.33 -4.35
C GLY A 89 15.51 -11.37 -5.30
N ALA A 90 14.43 -12.10 -4.98
CA ALA A 90 13.30 -12.21 -5.88
C ALA A 90 12.46 -10.91 -5.90
N GLU A 91 12.20 -10.43 -7.11
CA GLU A 91 11.28 -9.33 -7.34
C GLU A 91 9.87 -9.69 -6.88
N LYS A 92 9.21 -8.74 -6.23
CA LYS A 92 7.76 -8.82 -5.97
C LYS A 92 7.10 -7.47 -6.18
N CYS A 93 5.98 -7.51 -6.89
CA CYS A 93 5.21 -6.34 -7.27
C CYS A 93 3.84 -6.30 -6.60
N TYR A 94 3.43 -5.13 -6.13
CA TYR A 94 2.17 -4.91 -5.41
C TYR A 94 1.39 -3.76 -6.04
N SER A 95 0.08 -3.93 -6.23
CA SER A 95 -0.79 -2.76 -6.40
C SER A 95 -1.06 -2.13 -5.05
N LEU A 96 -1.44 -0.86 -5.06
CA LEU A 96 -1.78 -0.08 -3.88
C LEU A 96 -3.20 0.46 -4.03
N GLU A 97 -3.99 0.40 -2.97
CA GLU A 97 -5.30 1.03 -2.87
C GLU A 97 -5.31 1.97 -1.67
N ARG A 98 -6.12 3.03 -1.72
CA ARG A 98 -6.31 3.91 -0.55
C ARG A 98 -7.12 3.17 0.52
N GLY A 99 -6.56 3.09 1.71
CA GLY A 99 -7.21 2.60 2.92
C GLY A 99 -7.87 3.72 3.72
N GLY A 100 -8.31 3.39 4.93
CA GLY A 100 -8.80 4.36 5.90
C GLY A 100 -7.67 5.18 6.53
N ALA A 101 -8.00 6.35 7.10
CA ALA A 101 -7.06 7.15 7.90
C ALA A 101 -5.73 7.55 7.21
N GLY A 102 -5.71 7.64 5.88
CA GLY A 102 -4.51 7.98 5.11
C GLY A 102 -3.58 6.80 4.83
N ASP A 103 -4.05 5.56 5.08
CA ASP A 103 -3.30 4.34 4.79
C ASP A 103 -3.32 4.00 3.30
N PHE A 104 -2.34 3.21 2.88
CA PHE A 104 -2.34 2.52 1.60
C PHE A 104 -2.26 1.02 1.82
N VAL A 105 -3.15 0.26 1.20
CA VAL A 105 -3.21 -1.19 1.33
C VAL A 105 -2.60 -1.82 0.09
N THR A 106 -1.62 -2.69 0.27
CA THR A 106 -0.97 -3.42 -0.81
C THR A 106 -1.75 -4.70 -1.16
N SER A 107 -1.70 -5.13 -2.42
CA SER A 107 -2.23 -6.45 -2.82
C SER A 107 -1.53 -7.64 -2.13
N GLY A 108 -0.43 -7.39 -1.42
CA GLY A 108 0.29 -8.39 -0.62
C GLY A 108 -0.20 -8.48 0.83
N GLY A 109 -1.18 -7.68 1.24
CA GLY A 109 -1.71 -7.66 2.60
C GLY A 109 -0.94 -6.78 3.57
N ASN A 110 0.09 -6.06 3.13
CA ASN A 110 0.75 -5.02 3.93
C ASN A 110 -0.02 -3.71 3.84
N VAL A 111 0.02 -2.93 4.92
CA VAL A 111 -0.51 -1.58 5.01
C VAL A 111 0.66 -0.62 5.18
N PHE A 112 0.63 0.49 4.45
CA PHE A 112 1.62 1.57 4.49
C PHE A 112 1.00 2.85 5.03
N ARG A 113 1.73 3.56 5.89
CA ARG A 113 1.37 4.89 6.36
C ARG A 113 2.58 5.81 6.26
N VAL A 114 2.40 6.93 5.57
CA VAL A 114 3.43 7.96 5.49
C VAL A 114 3.49 8.70 6.82
N ARG A 115 4.66 8.74 7.46
CA ARG A 115 4.88 9.59 8.63
C ARG A 115 4.87 11.05 8.19
N ALA A 116 4.16 11.89 8.93
CA ALA A 116 4.28 13.33 8.74
C ALA A 116 5.74 13.73 9.02
N ALA A 117 6.33 14.54 8.14
CA ALA A 117 7.64 15.12 8.43
C ALA A 117 7.52 15.92 9.74
N GLY A 118 8.31 15.53 10.75
CA GLY A 118 8.33 16.24 12.02
C GLY A 118 8.67 17.70 11.79
N VAL A 119 7.81 18.59 12.27
CA VAL A 119 8.07 20.03 12.35
C VAL A 119 8.85 20.36 13.62
#